data_AF-A0A9Q1IGF0-F1
#
_entry.id   AF-A0A9Q1IGF0-F1
#
_cell.length_a   1.000
_cell.length_b   1.000
_cell.length_c   1.000
_cell.angle_alpha   90.00
_cell.angle_beta   90.00
_cell.angle_gamma   90.00
#
_symmetry.space_group_name_H-M   'P 1'
#
loop_
_entity.id
_entity.type
_entity.pdbx_description
1 polymer ?
#
loop_
_entity_poly.entity_id
_entity_poly.type
_entity_poly.pdbx_seq_one_letter_code
_entity_poly.pdbx_strand_id
1 'polypeptide(L)'
;MGKRTALLLLMVATSALAAEVPTDGSMGLLAEPQVAMFCGKLNMHINVQTGRVGGRIPAAPRAASERRREFWNTARRVYPDLQITNVVEANQPISIQNWCKKGRKQCRSHLHIVVPYRCLVGEFVSDALLVPDRCKFLHQERMDMCESHLHWHTVAKESCGDRSMNLHDYGMLLPCGIDRFRGVEFVCCPSGGRAGVGQCGAR
;
A
#
# COMPACT_ATOMS: atom_id res chain seq x y z
N MET A 1 -69.63 -32.33 -18.25
CA MET A 1 -68.54 -32.01 -17.30
C MET A 1 -67.22 -32.43 -17.94
N GLY A 2 -66.25 -31.52 -18.04
CA GLY A 2 -64.92 -31.83 -18.59
C GLY A 2 -64.28 -30.66 -19.34
N LYS A 3 -63.97 -29.57 -18.64
CA LYS A 3 -63.17 -28.45 -19.17
C LYS A 3 -61.74 -28.94 -19.40
N ARG A 4 -61.26 -29.00 -20.64
CA ARG A 4 -59.83 -29.19 -20.95
C ARG A 4 -59.18 -27.82 -20.98
N THR A 5 -58.67 -27.41 -19.82
CA THR A 5 -57.87 -26.20 -19.61
C THR A 5 -56.56 -26.29 -20.40
N ALA A 6 -56.32 -25.31 -21.26
CA ALA A 6 -55.07 -25.12 -21.99
C ALA A 6 -53.93 -24.82 -21.00
N LEU A 7 -52.84 -25.57 -21.10
CA LEU A 7 -51.60 -25.33 -20.35
C LEU A 7 -50.62 -24.63 -21.29
N LEU A 8 -50.54 -23.30 -21.22
CA LEU A 8 -49.50 -22.51 -21.86
C LEU A 8 -48.25 -22.54 -20.98
N LEU A 9 -47.21 -23.25 -21.42
CA LEU A 9 -45.87 -23.21 -20.83
C LEU A 9 -45.15 -21.94 -21.31
N LEU A 10 -45.04 -20.94 -20.43
CA LEU A 10 -44.13 -19.81 -20.63
C LEU A 10 -42.71 -20.21 -20.24
N MET A 11 -41.84 -20.35 -21.24
CA MET A 11 -40.40 -20.49 -21.03
C MET A 11 -39.81 -19.09 -20.79
N VAL A 12 -39.53 -18.77 -19.53
CA VAL A 12 -38.78 -17.54 -19.18
C VAL A 12 -37.30 -17.83 -19.39
N ALA A 13 -36.73 -17.29 -20.47
CA ALA A 13 -35.29 -17.30 -20.67
C ALA A 13 -34.66 -16.28 -19.71
N THR A 14 -34.07 -16.75 -18.62
CA THR A 14 -33.25 -15.93 -17.74
C THR A 14 -31.89 -15.68 -18.41
N SER A 15 -31.75 -14.53 -19.05
CA SER A 15 -30.46 -14.01 -19.49
C SER A 15 -29.64 -13.65 -18.25
N ALA A 16 -28.67 -14.50 -17.91
CA ALA A 16 -27.64 -14.17 -16.94
C ALA A 16 -26.76 -13.06 -17.52
N LEU A 17 -26.98 -11.82 -17.08
CA LEU A 17 -25.98 -10.77 -17.24
C LEU A 17 -24.78 -11.20 -16.39
N ALA A 18 -23.70 -11.61 -17.05
CA ALA A 18 -22.40 -11.65 -16.43
C ALA A 18 -22.08 -10.20 -16.05
N ALA A 19 -22.23 -9.88 -14.77
CA ALA A 19 -21.61 -8.69 -14.21
C ALA A 19 -20.11 -8.90 -14.34
N GLU A 20 -19.50 -8.23 -15.31
CA GLU A 20 -18.05 -8.07 -15.34
C GLU A 20 -17.67 -7.40 -14.02
N VAL A 21 -16.95 -8.14 -13.16
CA VAL A 21 -16.33 -7.56 -11.97
C VAL A 21 -15.39 -6.47 -12.50
N PRO A 22 -15.56 -5.19 -12.09
CA PRO A 22 -14.66 -4.15 -12.52
C PRO A 22 -13.25 -4.54 -12.08
N THR A 23 -12.39 -4.87 -13.05
CA THR A 23 -10.96 -4.96 -12.79
C THR A 23 -10.52 -3.61 -12.24
N ASP A 24 -9.88 -3.69 -11.08
CA ASP A 24 -9.43 -2.58 -10.26
C ASP A 24 -8.93 -1.38 -11.09
N GLY A 25 -9.36 -0.19 -10.69
CA GLY A 25 -9.24 1.08 -11.42
C GLY A 25 -7.81 1.62 -11.47
N SER A 26 -6.85 0.80 -11.92
CA SER A 26 -5.54 1.28 -12.35
C SER A 26 -5.71 1.98 -13.70
N MET A 27 -6.14 3.24 -13.64
CA MET A 27 -6.07 4.16 -14.78
C MET A 27 -4.61 4.36 -15.19
N GLY A 28 -4.01 3.42 -15.95
CA GLY A 28 -2.74 3.61 -16.65
C GLY A 28 -1.55 4.12 -15.82
N LEU A 29 -1.55 3.92 -14.49
CA LEU A 29 -0.46 4.36 -13.63
C LEU A 29 0.66 3.32 -13.67
N LEU A 30 1.87 3.73 -14.05
CA LEU A 30 3.05 2.86 -14.10
C LEU A 30 3.67 2.65 -12.71
N ALA A 31 3.32 3.48 -11.74
CA ALA A 31 3.83 3.40 -10.37
C ALA A 31 2.80 3.92 -9.37
N GLU A 32 2.86 3.39 -8.16
CA GLU A 32 2.08 3.88 -7.04
C GLU A 32 2.47 5.33 -6.68
N PRO A 33 1.50 6.23 -6.43
CA PRO A 33 1.79 7.59 -5.97
C PRO A 33 2.42 7.58 -4.58
N GLN A 34 3.58 8.23 -4.46
CA GLN A 34 4.31 8.34 -3.19
C GLN A 34 4.83 9.76 -2.99
N VAL A 35 5.01 10.14 -1.73
CA VAL A 35 5.59 11.43 -1.32
C VAL A 35 6.72 11.20 -0.32
N ALA A 36 7.78 11.99 -0.44
CA ALA A 36 8.95 11.90 0.42
C ALA A 36 9.33 13.29 0.94
N MET A 37 9.66 13.37 2.22
CA MET A 37 10.07 14.61 2.89
C MET A 37 11.48 14.47 3.46
N PHE A 38 12.25 15.54 3.38
CA PHE A 38 13.56 15.63 4.02
C PHE A 38 13.74 17.04 4.58
N CYS A 39 14.06 17.13 5.87
CA CYS A 39 14.18 18.40 6.58
C CYS A 39 15.13 19.38 5.85
N GLY A 40 14.68 20.64 5.69
CA GLY A 40 15.46 21.68 5.02
C GLY A 40 15.52 21.57 3.48
N LYS A 41 14.81 20.62 2.89
CA LYS A 41 14.72 20.42 1.43
C LYS A 41 13.26 20.48 0.97
N LEU A 42 13.04 20.66 -0.33
CA LEU A 42 11.72 20.60 -0.93
C LEU A 42 11.20 19.16 -0.92
N ASN A 43 9.90 18.97 -0.71
CA ASN A 43 9.28 17.65 -0.77
C ASN A 43 9.36 17.10 -2.19
N MET A 44 9.52 15.79 -2.29
CA MET A 44 9.63 15.03 -3.53
C MET A 44 8.41 14.11 -3.66
N HIS A 45 8.09 13.68 -4.87
CA HIS A 45 7.01 12.73 -5.15
C HIS A 45 7.41 11.78 -6.27
N ILE A 46 6.62 10.74 -6.53
CA ILE A 46 6.80 9.87 -7.69
C ILE A 46 5.86 10.31 -8.80
N ASN A 47 6.40 10.59 -9.99
CA ASN A 47 5.55 10.79 -11.15
C ASN A 47 4.97 9.43 -11.57
N VAL A 48 3.69 9.24 -11.33
CA VAL A 48 2.95 7.98 -11.56
C VAL A 48 2.94 7.51 -13.02
N GLN A 49 3.17 8.40 -13.99
CA GLN A 49 3.24 8.05 -15.42
C GLN A 49 4.63 7.57 -15.84
N THR A 50 5.68 7.94 -15.11
CA THR A 50 7.08 7.62 -15.49
C THR A 50 7.77 6.71 -14.47
N GLY A 51 7.18 6.53 -13.28
CA GLY A 51 7.79 5.86 -12.14
C GLY A 51 9.02 6.55 -11.56
N ARG A 52 9.41 7.72 -12.08
CA ARG A 52 10.59 8.47 -11.63
C ARG A 52 10.18 9.48 -10.57
N VAL A 53 11.15 9.88 -9.74
CA VAL A 53 10.94 10.97 -8.80
C VAL A 53 10.54 12.25 -9.56
N GLY A 54 9.29 12.66 -9.37
CA GLY A 54 8.63 13.79 -10.00
C GLY A 54 9.04 15.15 -9.43
N GLY A 55 8.47 16.19 -10.02
CA GLY A 55 8.80 17.59 -9.79
C GLY A 55 8.63 18.12 -8.36
N ARG A 56 9.23 19.28 -8.12
CA ARG A 56 9.43 19.90 -6.80
C ARG A 56 8.12 20.40 -6.21
N ILE A 57 7.89 20.13 -4.92
CA ILE A 57 6.69 20.63 -4.22
C ILE A 57 7.10 21.80 -3.31
N PRO A 58 6.55 23.01 -3.51
CA PRO A 58 6.71 24.09 -2.54
C PRO A 58 6.17 23.65 -1.17
N ALA A 59 7.03 23.67 -0.16
CA ALA A 59 6.64 23.40 1.23
C ALA A 59 5.50 24.33 1.64
N ALA A 60 4.49 23.79 2.33
CA ALA A 60 3.31 24.55 2.75
C ALA A 60 3.72 25.81 3.57
N PRO A 61 2.98 26.92 3.44
CA PRO A 61 3.17 28.08 4.30
C PRO A 61 2.81 27.73 5.75
N ARG A 62 3.84 27.51 6.58
CA ARG A 62 3.85 27.53 8.06
C ARG A 62 2.60 26.97 8.78
N ALA A 63 2.64 25.69 9.14
CA ALA A 63 2.40 25.13 10.48
C ALA A 63 2.57 23.60 10.41
N ALA A 64 3.59 23.06 11.09
CA ALA A 64 3.81 21.63 11.20
C ALA A 64 2.94 21.07 12.34
N SER A 65 1.64 20.91 12.09
CA SER A 65 0.79 20.05 12.92
C SER A 65 0.85 18.63 12.34
N GLU A 66 1.15 17.66 13.22
CA GLU A 66 1.28 16.22 12.97
C GLU A 66 1.81 15.82 11.57
N ARG A 67 3.10 15.43 11.48
CA ARG A 67 3.80 15.00 10.25
C ARG A 67 2.95 14.15 9.27
N ARG A 68 2.08 13.27 9.78
CA ARG A 68 1.13 12.46 9.00
C ARG A 68 0.13 13.28 8.18
N ARG A 69 -0.46 14.32 8.78
CA ARG A 69 -1.40 15.23 8.10
C ARG A 69 -0.70 16.07 7.03
N GLU A 70 0.57 16.41 7.23
CA GLU A 70 1.38 17.07 6.20
C GLU A 70 1.59 16.18 4.98
N PHE A 71 1.88 14.89 5.17
CA PHE A 71 1.99 13.91 4.07
C PHE A 71 0.67 13.79 3.30
N TRP A 72 -0.45 13.65 4.01
CA TRP A 72 -1.79 13.57 3.39
C TRP A 72 -2.15 14.84 2.59
N ASN A 73 -1.93 16.02 3.16
CA ASN A 73 -2.16 17.30 2.47
C ASN A 73 -1.25 17.46 1.25
N THR A 74 0.00 16.99 1.35
CA THR A 74 0.97 17.03 0.25
C THR A 74 0.54 16.10 -0.89
N ALA A 75 0.12 14.87 -0.57
CA ALA A 75 -0.36 13.90 -1.54
C ALA A 75 -1.52 14.46 -2.38
N ARG A 76 -2.54 15.04 -1.72
CA ARG A 76 -3.70 15.66 -2.40
C ARG A 76 -3.33 16.83 -3.30
N ARG A 77 -2.28 17.58 -2.95
CA ARG A 77 -1.82 18.72 -3.76
C ARG A 77 -1.09 18.26 -5.01
N VAL A 78 -0.34 17.17 -4.92
CA VAL A 78 0.56 16.67 -5.97
C VAL A 78 -0.19 15.82 -6.97
N TYR A 79 -1.19 15.08 -6.51
CA TYR A 79 -2.01 14.19 -7.32
C TYR A 79 -3.46 14.66 -7.29
N PRO A 80 -3.78 15.86 -7.84
CA PRO A 80 -5.13 16.42 -7.78
C PRO A 80 -6.16 15.57 -8.53
N ASP A 81 -5.71 14.84 -9.55
CA ASP A 81 -6.56 13.98 -10.38
C ASP A 81 -6.78 12.59 -9.75
N LEU A 82 -6.10 12.28 -8.65
CA LEU A 82 -6.27 11.02 -7.90
C LEU A 82 -7.11 11.28 -6.65
N GLN A 83 -8.08 10.40 -6.37
CA GLN A 83 -8.88 10.46 -5.15
C GLN A 83 -8.08 9.96 -3.95
N ILE A 84 -7.14 10.76 -3.45
CA ILE A 84 -6.33 10.40 -2.28
C ILE A 84 -7.23 10.37 -1.02
N THR A 85 -7.45 9.17 -0.49
CA THR A 85 -8.28 8.94 0.71
C THR A 85 -7.43 8.85 1.97
N ASN A 86 -6.25 8.25 1.90
CA ASN A 86 -5.36 8.09 3.04
C ASN A 86 -3.87 8.09 2.62
N VAL A 87 -2.97 8.04 3.60
CA VAL A 87 -1.53 7.83 3.41
C VAL A 87 -1.05 6.76 4.38
N VAL A 88 0.02 6.06 4.01
CA VAL A 88 0.66 5.05 4.85
C VAL A 88 2.17 5.10 4.66
N GLU A 89 2.93 4.92 5.73
CA GLU A 89 4.38 4.82 5.65
C GLU A 89 4.80 3.56 4.85
N ALA A 90 5.81 3.68 3.99
CA ALA A 90 6.31 2.52 3.25
C ALA A 90 7.12 1.59 4.17
N ASN A 91 7.05 0.28 3.90
CA ASN A 91 7.75 -0.71 4.72
C ASN A 91 9.28 -0.61 4.61
N GLN A 92 9.79 -0.10 3.47
CA GLN A 92 11.22 -0.03 3.18
C GLN A 92 11.67 1.40 2.86
N PRO A 93 12.87 1.79 3.32
CA PRO A 93 13.45 3.06 2.93
C PRO A 93 13.93 3.02 1.47
N ILE A 94 13.92 4.19 0.83
CA ILE A 94 14.45 4.37 -0.53
C ILE A 94 15.55 5.43 -0.55
N SER A 95 16.42 5.33 -1.54
CA SER A 95 17.49 6.29 -1.78
C SER A 95 17.06 7.32 -2.84
N ILE A 96 16.98 8.60 -2.45
CA ILE A 96 16.64 9.70 -3.37
C ILE A 96 17.83 10.65 -3.51
N GLN A 97 18.23 10.92 -4.75
CA GLN A 97 19.29 11.88 -5.10
C GLN A 97 18.71 13.23 -5.55
N ASN A 98 19.59 14.22 -5.76
CA ASN A 98 19.24 15.51 -6.39
C ASN A 98 18.13 16.30 -5.68
N TRP A 99 18.06 16.20 -4.35
CA TRP A 99 17.16 17.03 -3.56
C TRP A 99 17.46 18.52 -3.71
N CYS A 100 16.40 19.32 -3.75
CA CYS A 100 16.48 20.77 -3.88
C CYS A 100 16.38 21.44 -2.52
N LYS A 101 17.25 22.41 -2.21
CA LYS A 101 17.05 23.31 -1.07
C LYS A 101 15.96 24.34 -1.40
N LYS A 102 15.19 24.75 -0.41
CA LYS A 102 14.17 25.81 -0.57
C LYS A 102 14.83 27.08 -1.14
N GLY A 103 14.22 27.64 -2.19
CA GLY A 103 14.71 28.88 -2.83
C GLY A 103 15.92 28.72 -3.77
N ARG A 104 16.45 27.51 -4.00
CA ARG A 104 17.56 27.28 -4.95
C ARG A 104 17.08 26.60 -6.23
N LYS A 105 17.54 27.08 -7.39
CA LYS A 105 17.21 26.54 -8.72
C LYS A 105 17.99 25.26 -9.06
N GLN A 106 19.25 25.16 -8.60
CA GLN A 106 20.12 24.00 -8.81
C GLN A 106 20.00 23.02 -7.65
N CYS A 107 19.79 21.74 -7.99
CA CYS A 107 19.63 20.65 -7.04
C CYS A 107 20.80 19.69 -7.20
N ARG A 108 21.94 20.05 -6.60
CA ARG A 108 23.08 19.17 -6.43
C ARG A 108 23.14 18.82 -4.96
N SER A 109 22.56 17.68 -4.61
CA SER A 109 22.54 17.16 -3.24
C SER A 109 23.04 15.74 -3.25
N HIS A 110 23.72 15.37 -2.17
CA HIS A 110 24.02 13.98 -1.85
C HIS A 110 22.74 13.14 -1.81
N LEU A 111 22.93 11.84 -2.00
CA LEU A 111 21.92 10.82 -1.81
C LEU A 111 21.44 10.83 -0.35
N HIS A 112 20.13 10.76 -0.16
CA HIS A 112 19.51 10.62 1.15
C HIS A 112 18.61 9.39 1.18
N ILE A 113 18.73 8.62 2.26
CA ILE A 113 17.87 7.48 2.55
C ILE A 113 16.69 8.00 3.37
N VAL A 114 15.48 7.80 2.87
CA VAL A 114 14.23 8.25 3.51
C VAL A 114 13.18 7.17 3.40
N VAL A 115 12.25 7.14 4.34
CA VAL A 115 11.04 6.32 4.23
C VAL A 115 9.94 7.19 3.59
N PRO A 116 9.47 6.84 2.38
CA PRO A 116 8.39 7.58 1.73
C PRO A 116 7.04 7.21 2.34
N TYR A 117 6.04 8.06 2.11
CA TYR A 117 4.64 7.75 2.38
C TYR A 117 3.95 7.42 1.06
N ARG A 118 3.29 6.26 1.02
CA ARG A 118 2.40 5.82 -0.05
C ARG A 118 1.08 6.58 0.05
N CYS A 119 0.56 6.99 -1.10
CA CYS A 119 -0.69 7.74 -1.19
C CYS A 119 -1.80 6.78 -1.62
N LEU A 120 -2.72 6.47 -0.70
CA LEU A 120 -3.78 5.50 -0.97
C LEU A 120 -4.92 6.19 -1.76
N VAL A 121 -5.31 5.56 -2.87
CA VAL A 121 -6.28 6.09 -3.84
C VAL A 121 -7.58 5.33 -3.71
N GLY A 122 -8.71 6.04 -3.65
CA GLY A 122 -10.04 5.44 -3.67
C GLY A 122 -10.38 4.68 -2.39
N GLU A 123 -11.29 3.71 -2.52
CA GLU A 123 -11.64 2.81 -1.42
C GLU A 123 -10.43 1.99 -0.99
N PHE A 124 -10.31 1.74 0.30
CA PHE A 124 -9.18 1.00 0.83
C PHE A 124 -9.25 -0.47 0.42
N VAL A 125 -8.22 -0.93 -0.27
CA VAL A 125 -7.96 -2.34 -0.56
C VAL A 125 -6.62 -2.69 0.10
N SER A 126 -6.56 -3.85 0.77
CA SER A 126 -5.32 -4.29 1.42
C SER A 126 -4.27 -4.72 0.40
N ASP A 127 -3.01 -4.80 0.83
CA ASP A 127 -1.90 -5.08 -0.09
C ASP A 127 -1.87 -6.57 -0.45
N ALA A 128 -1.61 -6.89 -1.72
CA ALA A 128 -1.40 -8.27 -2.14
C ALA A 128 0.01 -8.75 -1.74
N LEU A 129 0.13 -9.38 -0.56
CA LEU A 129 1.41 -9.91 -0.08
C LEU A 129 1.80 -11.22 -0.78
N LEU A 130 3.03 -11.29 -1.28
CA LEU A 130 3.59 -12.54 -1.81
C LEU A 130 3.94 -13.48 -0.66
N VAL A 131 3.58 -14.76 -0.80
CA VAL A 131 3.88 -15.80 0.19
C VAL A 131 4.85 -16.81 -0.43
N PRO A 132 6.16 -16.68 -0.19
CA PRO A 132 7.13 -17.64 -0.70
C PRO A 132 6.96 -19.04 -0.10
N ASP A 133 7.64 -20.02 -0.68
CA ASP A 133 7.65 -21.39 -0.18
C ASP A 133 8.06 -21.47 1.30
N ARG A 134 7.34 -22.30 2.05
CA ARG A 134 7.54 -22.55 3.50
C ARG A 134 7.25 -21.34 4.39
N CYS A 135 6.83 -20.21 3.83
CA CYS A 135 6.33 -19.08 4.58
C CYS A 135 4.83 -19.26 4.89
N LYS A 136 4.33 -18.48 5.84
CA LYS A 136 2.94 -18.50 6.29
C LYS A 136 2.36 -17.10 6.26
N PHE A 137 1.21 -16.95 5.61
CA PHE A 137 0.39 -15.75 5.69
C PHE A 137 -0.46 -15.78 6.96
N LEU A 138 -0.51 -14.65 7.65
CA LEU A 138 -1.23 -14.44 8.90
C LEU A 138 -1.84 -13.03 8.88
N HIS A 139 -2.87 -12.80 9.69
CA HIS A 139 -3.39 -11.46 9.93
C HIS A 139 -3.91 -11.34 11.36
N GLN A 140 -3.99 -10.10 11.86
CA GLN A 140 -4.53 -9.77 13.17
C GLN A 140 -5.26 -8.44 13.11
N GLU A 141 -6.47 -8.39 13.66
CA GLU A 141 -7.34 -7.22 13.69
C GLU A 141 -7.97 -7.01 15.06
N ARG A 142 -8.19 -5.73 15.42
CA ARG A 142 -8.69 -5.26 16.71
C ARG A 142 -9.62 -4.07 16.48
N MET A 143 -10.93 -4.33 16.40
CA MET A 143 -11.93 -3.30 16.09
C MET A 143 -12.06 -2.22 17.16
N ASP A 144 -11.63 -2.52 18.39
CA ASP A 144 -11.56 -1.64 19.54
C ASP A 144 -10.35 -0.69 19.52
N MET A 145 -9.36 -0.94 18.66
CA MET A 145 -8.10 -0.19 18.60
C MET A 145 -7.98 0.61 17.29
N CYS A 146 -7.19 1.69 17.31
CA CYS A 146 -6.88 2.50 16.13
C CYS A 146 -5.43 2.99 16.17
N GLU A 147 -4.52 2.14 15.72
CA GLU A 147 -3.09 2.24 15.97
C GLU A 147 -2.27 2.64 14.74
N SER A 148 -1.03 3.06 14.98
CA SER A 148 -0.09 3.49 13.92
C SER A 148 0.51 2.33 13.14
N HIS A 149 1.06 2.63 11.95
CA HIS A 149 1.84 1.68 11.14
C HIS A 149 2.95 0.98 11.95
N LEU A 150 3.74 1.74 12.73
CA LEU A 150 4.81 1.19 13.56
C LEU A 150 4.32 0.19 14.63
N HIS A 151 3.15 0.44 15.22
CA HIS A 151 2.55 -0.48 16.19
C HIS A 151 2.25 -1.82 15.52
N TRP A 152 1.54 -1.77 14.39
CA TRP A 152 1.16 -2.96 13.64
C TRP A 152 2.35 -3.72 13.06
N HIS A 153 3.40 -3.03 12.63
CA HIS A 153 4.69 -3.65 12.27
C HIS A 153 5.30 -4.41 13.46
N THR A 154 5.28 -3.80 14.66
CA THR A 154 5.78 -4.46 15.88
C THR A 154 4.97 -5.72 16.20
N VAL A 155 3.64 -5.64 16.14
CA VAL A 155 2.74 -6.78 16.37
C VAL A 155 3.03 -7.92 15.38
N ALA A 156 3.16 -7.62 14.09
CA ALA A 156 3.50 -8.62 13.07
C ALA A 156 4.88 -9.26 13.34
N LYS A 157 5.87 -8.43 13.71
CA LYS A 157 7.24 -8.89 13.99
C LYS A 157 7.30 -9.81 15.21
N GLU A 158 6.62 -9.44 16.29
CA GLU A 158 6.51 -10.24 17.51
C GLU A 158 5.78 -11.56 17.24
N SER A 159 4.67 -11.52 16.49
CA SER A 159 3.91 -12.72 16.13
C SER A 159 4.72 -13.74 15.32
N CYS A 160 5.58 -13.27 14.41
CA CYS A 160 6.54 -14.17 13.73
C CYS A 160 7.61 -14.69 14.69
N GLY A 161 8.13 -13.83 15.58
CA GLY A 161 9.14 -14.17 16.58
C GLY A 161 8.70 -15.28 17.53
N ASP A 162 7.46 -15.21 18.03
CA ASP A 162 6.84 -16.23 18.89
C ASP A 162 6.76 -17.61 18.21
N ARG A 163 6.79 -17.63 16.88
CA ARG A 163 6.79 -18.84 16.04
C ARG A 163 8.18 -19.27 15.62
N SER A 164 9.23 -18.63 16.14
CA SER A 164 10.62 -18.83 15.70
C SER A 164 10.82 -18.61 14.19
N MET A 165 10.12 -17.63 13.64
CA MET A 165 10.17 -17.21 12.24
C MET A 165 10.54 -15.73 12.14
N ASN A 166 10.95 -15.27 10.97
CA ASN A 166 11.19 -13.87 10.67
C ASN A 166 10.01 -13.26 9.92
N LEU A 167 9.68 -12.01 10.23
CA LEU A 167 8.76 -11.21 9.43
C LEU A 167 9.38 -10.95 8.05
N HIS A 168 8.69 -11.38 6.99
CA HIS A 168 9.11 -11.23 5.61
C HIS A 168 8.50 -9.99 4.96
N ASP A 169 7.17 -9.85 5.05
CA ASP A 169 6.44 -8.68 4.55
C ASP A 169 5.15 -8.47 5.36
N TYR A 170 4.55 -7.28 5.28
CA TYR A 170 3.32 -6.93 5.99
C TYR A 170 2.54 -5.79 5.31
N GLY A 171 1.22 -5.77 5.54
CA GLY A 171 0.29 -4.77 5.03
C GLY A 171 -0.65 -4.32 6.13
N MET A 172 -1.10 -3.06 6.08
CA MET A 172 -2.08 -2.55 7.04
C MET A 172 -3.49 -3.00 6.68
N LEU A 173 -4.36 -3.16 7.68
CA LEU A 173 -5.77 -3.49 7.49
C LEU A 173 -6.70 -2.47 8.15
N LEU A 174 -7.86 -2.26 7.53
CA LEU A 174 -8.99 -1.54 8.12
C LEU A 174 -8.60 -0.12 8.58
N PRO A 175 -8.47 0.86 7.67
CA PRO A 175 -8.15 2.23 8.05
C PRO A 175 -9.23 2.80 8.98
N CYS A 176 -8.78 3.46 10.05
CA CYS A 176 -9.64 4.12 11.04
C CYS A 176 -9.32 5.60 11.25
N GLY A 177 -8.28 6.10 10.58
CA GLY A 177 -7.85 7.50 10.56
C GLY A 177 -6.71 7.72 9.59
N ILE A 178 -6.20 8.96 9.53
CA ILE A 178 -5.04 9.29 8.68
C ILE A 178 -3.82 8.54 9.22
N ASP A 179 -3.26 7.64 8.41
CA ASP A 179 -2.14 6.78 8.77
C ASP A 179 -2.38 6.05 10.12
N ARG A 180 -3.60 5.53 10.28
CA ARG A 180 -4.03 4.70 11.41
C ARG A 180 -4.95 3.57 10.97
N PHE A 181 -4.79 2.42 11.60
CA PHE A 181 -5.32 1.13 11.15
C PHE A 181 -5.81 0.29 12.33
N ARG A 182 -6.70 -0.67 12.06
CA ARG A 182 -7.24 -1.60 13.06
C ARG A 182 -6.66 -3.01 12.95
N GLY A 183 -5.78 -3.26 11.99
CA GLY A 183 -5.13 -4.55 11.87
C GLY A 183 -3.91 -4.53 10.97
N VAL A 184 -3.33 -5.72 10.83
CA VAL A 184 -2.16 -6.02 10.00
C VAL A 184 -2.29 -7.41 9.41
N GLU A 185 -1.93 -7.56 8.14
CA GLU A 185 -1.64 -8.84 7.50
C GLU A 185 -0.15 -8.97 7.26
N PHE A 186 0.41 -10.17 7.35
CA PHE A 186 1.86 -10.37 7.32
C PHE A 186 2.27 -11.78 6.95
N VAL A 187 3.49 -11.91 6.47
CA VAL A 187 4.10 -13.17 6.05
C VAL A 187 5.27 -13.49 6.95
N CYS A 188 5.22 -14.64 7.62
CA CYS A 188 6.35 -15.15 8.41
C CYS A 188 7.09 -16.23 7.61
N CYS A 189 8.42 -16.11 7.51
CA CYS A 189 9.29 -17.08 6.85
C CYS A 189 10.28 -17.69 7.85
N PRO A 190 10.70 -18.97 7.69
CA PRO A 190 11.71 -19.57 8.55
C PRO A 190 13.00 -18.75 8.55
N SER A 191 13.59 -18.55 9.73
CA SER A 191 14.82 -17.77 9.92
C SER A 191 16.06 -18.53 9.41
N GLY A 192 16.15 -18.78 8.11
CA GLY A 192 17.38 -19.21 7.44
C GLY A 192 18.14 -20.38 8.06
N GLY A 193 17.49 -21.28 8.80
CA GLY A 193 18.08 -22.53 9.27
C GLY A 193 17.97 -23.58 8.19
N ARG A 194 18.98 -23.67 7.31
CA ARG A 194 19.19 -24.73 6.31
C ARG A 194 17.88 -25.38 5.82
N ALA A 195 17.16 -24.70 4.94
CA ALA A 195 16.40 -25.43 3.94
C ALA A 195 17.42 -26.31 3.21
N GLY A 196 17.34 -27.63 3.40
CA GLY A 196 18.20 -28.60 2.74
C GLY A 196 18.33 -28.21 1.28
N VAL A 197 19.54 -27.78 0.91
CA VAL A 197 19.96 -27.69 -0.47
C VAL A 197 19.87 -29.12 -0.96
N GLY A 198 18.75 -29.45 -1.63
CA GLY A 198 18.74 -30.52 -2.59
C GLY A 198 19.77 -30.13 -3.64
N GLN A 199 21.02 -30.54 -3.41
CA GLN A 199 22.01 -30.59 -4.47
C GLN A 199 21.46 -31.58 -5.47
N CYS A 200 20.84 -31.08 -6.55
CA CYS A 200 20.88 -31.81 -7.81
C CYS A 200 22.35 -31.82 -8.24
N GLY A 201 23.10 -32.78 -7.69
CA GLY A 201 24.46 -33.07 -8.11
C GLY A 201 24.40 -33.65 -9.52
N ALA A 202 24.79 -32.85 -10.50
CA ALA A 202 25.21 -33.35 -11.79
C ALA A 202 26.71 -33.67 -11.72
N ARG A 203 27.03 -34.96 -11.61
CA ARG A 203 28.10 -35.67 -12.34
C ARG A 203 28.23 -37.09 -11.83
#